data_AF-Q0V6J3-F1
#
_entry.id   AF-Q0V6J3-F1
#
_cell.length_a   1.000
_cell.length_b   1.000
_cell.length_c   1.000
_cell.angle_alpha   90.00
_cell.angle_beta   90.00
_cell.angle_gamma   90.00
#
_symmetry.space_group_name_H-M   'P 1'
#
loop_
_entity.id
_entity.type
_entity.pdbx_description
1 polymer ?
#
loop_
_entity_poly.entity_id
_entity_poly.type
_entity_poly.pdbx_seq_one_letter_code
_entity_poly.pdbx_strand_id
1 'polypeptide(L)'
;MTARAIYKAILAVDSADGAIVQDLLLPVDTSEAFVRAVPKKKGELTLNFGVWGPTDPAPAAVRKTNRDLEQKPRELRGMKVPYAANFYTEDEFWSLYDRPKYDDLRKRWHAEALPSMYERVRRVQTQDISREEGTREPQGQTWKEAVLTTWPLGGLYRTYHVIFR
;
A
#
# COMPACT_ATOMS: atom_id res chain seq x y z
N MET A 1 10.58 18.41 11.09
CA MET A 1 9.85 17.79 9.96
C MET A 1 9.16 16.53 10.46
N THR A 2 7.86 16.35 10.19
CA THR A 2 7.13 15.14 10.60
C THR A 2 7.23 14.05 9.52
N ALA A 3 7.16 12.78 9.90
CA ALA A 3 7.18 11.65 8.96
C ALA A 3 6.13 11.82 7.83
N ARG A 4 4.96 12.37 8.18
CA ARG A 4 3.87 12.68 7.24
C ARG A 4 4.23 13.76 6.20
N ALA A 5 5.03 14.76 6.57
CA ALA A 5 5.47 15.81 5.64
C ALA A 5 6.50 15.25 4.64
N ILE A 6 7.43 14.41 5.12
CA ILE A 6 8.39 13.68 4.27
C ILE A 6 7.62 12.75 3.33
N TYR A 7 6.61 12.04 3.84
CA TYR A 7 5.76 11.15 3.05
C TYR A 7 5.04 11.89 1.92
N LYS A 8 4.42 13.04 2.23
CA LYS A 8 3.75 13.87 1.21
C LYS A 8 4.73 14.43 0.18
N ALA A 9 5.91 14.85 0.59
CA ALA A 9 6.92 15.34 -0.34
C ALA A 9 7.36 14.22 -1.29
N ILE A 10 7.73 13.06 -0.76
CA ILE A 10 8.19 11.90 -1.54
C ILE A 10 7.10 11.35 -2.48
N LEU A 11 5.83 11.34 -2.04
CA LEU A 11 4.70 10.98 -2.90
C LEU A 11 4.42 12.02 -4.00
N ALA A 12 4.64 13.32 -3.72
CA ALA A 12 4.32 14.39 -4.66
C ALA A 12 5.34 14.55 -5.78
N VAL A 13 6.59 14.09 -5.60
CA VAL A 13 7.65 14.18 -6.62
C VAL A 13 7.82 12.89 -7.42
N ASP A 14 6.97 11.89 -7.20
CA ASP A 14 7.14 10.50 -7.72
C ASP A 14 8.53 9.89 -7.43
N SER A 15 9.26 10.48 -6.47
CA SER A 15 10.62 10.09 -6.08
C SER A 15 10.65 8.94 -5.07
N ALA A 16 9.47 8.44 -4.70
CA ALA A 16 9.31 7.23 -3.90
C ALA A 16 9.93 6.00 -4.58
N ASP A 17 10.06 6.02 -5.90
CA ASP A 17 10.59 4.91 -6.69
C ASP A 17 12.10 4.75 -6.58
N GLY A 18 12.82 5.71 -5.99
CA GLY A 18 14.27 5.66 -5.76
C GLY A 18 14.67 5.55 -4.28
N ALA A 19 13.71 5.49 -3.35
CA ALA A 19 13.97 5.51 -1.91
C ALA A 19 13.23 4.40 -1.18
N ILE A 20 13.79 3.95 -0.05
CA ILE A 20 13.10 3.07 0.87
C ILE A 20 12.24 3.93 1.76
N VAL A 21 10.93 3.65 1.83
CA VAL A 21 10.05 4.22 2.84
C VAL A 21 9.06 3.14 3.28
N GLN A 22 9.30 2.58 4.46
CA GLN A 22 8.58 1.43 4.99
C GLN A 22 8.12 1.69 6.42
N ASP A 23 6.93 1.21 6.78
CA ASP A 23 6.38 1.32 8.12
C ASP A 23 6.03 -0.08 8.63
N LEU A 24 6.76 -0.54 9.64
CA LEU A 24 6.80 -1.94 10.07
C LEU A 24 6.28 -2.06 11.50
N LEU A 25 5.43 -3.06 11.72
CA LEU A 25 4.85 -3.41 13.01
C LEU A 25 5.38 -4.78 13.44
N LEU A 26 5.97 -4.88 14.62
CA LEU A 26 6.44 -6.14 15.20
C LEU A 26 5.78 -6.43 16.56
N PRO A 27 5.52 -7.70 16.90
CA PRO A 27 5.21 -8.09 18.27
C PRO A 27 6.36 -7.75 19.21
N VAL A 28 6.02 -7.39 20.44
CA VAL A 28 7.02 -7.06 21.46
C VAL A 28 7.85 -8.24 21.90
N ASP A 29 7.31 -9.45 21.86
CA ASP A 29 8.07 -10.68 22.15
C ASP A 29 9.21 -10.89 21.16
N THR A 30 9.09 -10.36 19.95
CA THR A 30 10.16 -10.40 18.95
C THR A 30 11.17 -9.25 19.10
N SER A 31 10.82 -8.23 19.90
CA SER A 31 11.60 -7.00 20.10
C SER A 31 12.22 -6.91 21.50
N GLU A 32 12.61 -8.06 22.09
CA GLU A 32 12.96 -8.19 23.51
C GLU A 32 14.01 -7.18 24.01
N ALA A 33 15.03 -6.88 23.19
CA ALA A 33 16.10 -5.95 23.55
C ALA A 33 15.59 -4.51 23.75
N PHE A 34 14.65 -4.07 22.91
CA PHE A 34 14.04 -2.73 23.00
C PHE A 34 13.09 -2.64 24.20
N VAL A 35 12.38 -3.73 24.49
CA VAL A 35 11.36 -3.79 25.54
C VAL A 35 11.96 -3.69 26.94
N ARG A 36 13.18 -4.23 27.14
CA ARG A 36 13.92 -4.09 28.40
C ARG A 36 14.22 -2.63 28.75
N ALA A 37 14.25 -1.73 27.77
CA ALA A 37 14.50 -0.31 27.97
C ALA A 37 13.23 0.51 28.31
N VAL A 38 12.03 -0.08 28.27
CA VAL A 38 10.76 0.64 28.46
C VAL A 38 10.12 0.30 29.83
N PRO A 39 9.88 1.30 30.71
CA PRO A 39 9.56 1.06 32.13
C PRO A 39 8.07 0.83 32.51
N LYS A 40 7.14 0.51 31.58
CA LYS A 40 5.69 0.41 31.90
C LYS A 40 5.08 -0.99 31.73
N LYS A 41 4.03 -1.26 32.54
CA LYS A 41 3.26 -2.52 32.59
C LYS A 41 2.68 -2.88 31.21
N LYS A 42 2.98 -4.11 30.78
CA LYS A 42 2.72 -4.68 29.44
C LYS A 42 1.25 -5.10 29.28
N GLY A 43 0.56 -4.53 28.28
CA GLY A 43 -0.53 -5.22 27.57
C GLY A 43 0.04 -6.01 26.38
N GLU A 44 -0.80 -6.38 25.39
CA GLU A 44 -0.34 -6.83 24.07
C GLU A 44 0.32 -5.64 23.34
N LEU A 45 1.62 -5.45 23.55
CA LEU A 45 2.37 -4.31 23.02
C LEU A 45 2.90 -4.68 21.62
N THR A 46 2.74 -3.77 20.65
CA THR A 46 3.34 -3.87 19.31
C THR A 46 4.26 -2.69 19.08
N LEU A 47 5.44 -2.93 18.50
CA LEU A 47 6.40 -1.90 18.14
C LEU A 47 6.17 -1.48 16.69
N ASN A 48 5.84 -0.21 16.48
CA ASN A 48 5.77 0.40 15.15
C ASN A 48 7.02 1.25 14.92
N PHE A 49 7.71 1.04 13.80
CA PHE A 49 8.86 1.85 13.41
C PHE A 49 8.95 2.04 11.90
N GLY A 50 9.35 3.25 11.50
CA GLY A 50 9.58 3.60 10.11
C GLY A 50 11.03 3.43 9.70
N VAL A 51 11.26 2.80 8.55
CA VAL A 51 12.56 2.72 7.89
C VAL A 51 12.54 3.63 6.67
N TRP A 52 13.47 4.58 6.59
CA TRP A 52 13.58 5.49 5.47
C TRP A 52 15.05 5.74 5.10
N GLY A 53 15.32 5.91 3.80
CA GLY A 53 16.67 6.24 3.34
C GLY A 53 16.91 5.97 1.85
N PRO A 54 18.07 6.42 1.33
CA PRO A 54 18.48 6.09 -0.02
C PRO A 54 18.78 4.59 -0.15
N THR A 55 18.60 4.06 -1.36
CA THR A 55 19.05 2.73 -1.74
C THR A 55 19.72 2.83 -3.11
N ASP A 56 20.20 1.70 -3.64
CA ASP A 56 20.65 1.66 -5.03
C ASP A 56 19.50 2.12 -5.94
N PRO A 57 19.68 3.19 -6.74
CA PRO A 57 18.62 3.78 -7.53
C PRO A 57 18.18 2.89 -8.71
N ALA A 58 18.88 1.78 -8.99
CA ALA A 58 18.45 0.82 -9.99
C ALA A 58 17.06 0.25 -9.62
N PRO A 59 16.05 0.32 -10.52
CA PRO A 59 14.66 -0.08 -10.19
C PRO A 59 14.55 -1.50 -9.62
N ALA A 60 15.34 -2.44 -10.14
CA ALA A 60 15.38 -3.82 -9.65
C ALA A 60 15.93 -3.92 -8.21
N ALA A 61 16.91 -3.09 -7.86
CA ALA A 61 17.52 -3.07 -6.53
C ALA A 61 16.60 -2.37 -5.51
N VAL A 62 15.94 -1.28 -5.89
CA VAL A 62 14.87 -0.65 -5.09
C VAL A 62 13.77 -1.66 -4.78
N ARG A 63 13.28 -2.37 -5.81
CA ARG A 63 12.25 -3.40 -5.65
C ARG A 63 12.72 -4.51 -4.72
N LYS A 64 13.90 -5.06 -4.96
CA LYS A 64 14.46 -6.13 -4.12
C LYS A 64 14.52 -5.70 -2.66
N THR A 65 15.07 -4.51 -2.39
CA THR A 65 15.23 -4.03 -1.02
C THR A 65 13.89 -3.79 -0.33
N ASN A 66 12.92 -3.20 -1.02
CA ASN A 66 11.57 -3.03 -0.47
C ASN A 66 10.87 -4.37 -0.22
N ARG A 67 11.02 -5.34 -1.12
CA ARG A 67 10.47 -6.70 -0.97
C ARG A 67 11.12 -7.45 0.20
N ASP A 68 12.44 -7.35 0.36
CA ASP A 68 13.17 -7.96 1.48
C ASP A 68 12.68 -7.38 2.82
N LEU A 69 12.50 -6.05 2.89
CA LEU A 69 11.95 -5.37 4.06
C LEU A 69 10.49 -5.70 4.34
N GLU A 70 9.70 -6.01 3.31
CA GLU A 70 8.30 -6.43 3.45
C GLU A 70 8.18 -7.89 3.93
N GLN A 71 9.10 -8.76 3.52
CA GLN A 71 9.13 -10.16 3.97
C GLN A 71 9.62 -10.29 5.41
N LYS A 72 10.56 -9.45 5.85
CA LYS A 72 11.18 -9.59 7.16
C LYS A 72 10.19 -9.53 8.34
N PRO A 73 9.21 -8.61 8.40
CA PRO A 73 8.18 -8.63 9.43
C PRO A 73 7.40 -9.94 9.48
N ARG A 74 7.14 -10.58 8.34
CA ARG A 74 6.39 -11.85 8.31
C ARG A 74 7.14 -12.96 9.04
N GLU A 75 8.46 -13.06 8.82
CA GLU A 75 9.33 -13.99 9.58
C GLU A 75 9.26 -13.72 11.09
N LEU A 76 9.10 -12.45 11.46
CA LEU A 76 9.07 -11.95 12.82
C LEU A 76 7.65 -11.86 13.40
N ARG A 77 6.65 -12.51 12.76
CA ARG A 77 5.22 -12.48 13.15
C ARG A 77 4.62 -11.06 13.26
N GLY A 78 5.22 -10.12 12.56
CA GLY A 78 4.75 -8.75 12.39
C GLY A 78 4.13 -8.53 11.02
N MET A 79 3.82 -7.27 10.73
CA MET A 79 3.22 -6.87 9.47
C MET A 79 3.67 -5.47 9.06
N LYS A 80 3.53 -5.16 7.77
CA LYS A 80 3.69 -3.81 7.27
C LYS A 80 2.38 -3.04 7.39
N VAL A 81 2.47 -1.79 7.83
CA VAL A 81 1.34 -0.86 7.84
C VAL A 81 1.11 -0.33 6.42
N PRO A 82 -0.12 -0.40 5.88
CA PRO A 82 -0.38 -0.20 4.45
C PRO A 82 -0.44 1.27 4.03
N TYR A 83 -0.02 2.22 4.87
CA TYR A 83 0.06 3.63 4.49
C TYR A 83 1.19 3.88 3.48
N ALA A 84 2.20 3.02 3.47
CA ALA A 84 3.37 3.19 2.62
C ALA A 84 3.31 2.46 1.28
N ALA A 85 4.05 2.96 0.29
CA ALA A 85 4.24 2.34 -1.03
C ALA A 85 4.44 0.83 -0.91
N ASN A 86 3.56 0.06 -1.55
CA ASN A 86 3.45 -1.37 -1.31
C ASN A 86 3.87 -2.19 -2.54
N PHE A 87 4.77 -3.16 -2.33
CA PHE A 87 5.27 -4.04 -3.37
C PHE A 87 4.71 -5.48 -3.26
N TYR A 88 3.77 -5.75 -2.34
CA TYR A 88 3.06 -7.04 -2.26
C TYR A 88 2.27 -7.35 -3.55
N THR A 89 2.17 -8.64 -3.87
CA THR A 89 1.11 -9.11 -4.76
C THR A 89 -0.25 -8.94 -4.09
N GLU A 90 -1.34 -8.99 -4.85
CA GLU A 90 -2.68 -8.86 -4.29
C GLU A 90 -2.98 -9.96 -3.25
N ASP A 91 -2.64 -11.21 -3.58
CA ASP A 91 -2.83 -12.35 -2.67
C ASP A 91 -2.02 -12.20 -1.38
N GLU A 92 -0.77 -11.74 -1.50
CA GLU A 92 0.09 -11.44 -0.36
C GLU A 92 -0.45 -10.31 0.52
N PHE A 93 -1.07 -9.31 -0.09
CA PHE A 93 -1.69 -8.22 0.65
C PHE A 93 -2.90 -8.73 1.42
N TRP A 94 -3.81 -9.44 0.75
CA TRP A 94 -5.03 -9.95 1.37
C TRP A 94 -4.78 -11.12 2.33
N SER A 95 -3.66 -11.83 2.26
CA SER A 95 -3.30 -12.81 3.29
C SER A 95 -3.04 -12.17 4.67
N LEU A 96 -2.79 -10.85 4.71
CA LEU A 96 -2.56 -10.10 5.95
C LEU A 96 -3.83 -9.53 6.57
N TYR A 97 -4.94 -9.47 5.82
CA TYR A 97 -6.17 -8.82 6.24
C TYR A 97 -7.39 -9.71 6.00
N ASP A 98 -8.45 -9.51 6.77
CA ASP A 98 -9.71 -10.21 6.57
C ASP A 98 -10.47 -9.58 5.38
N ARG A 99 -10.16 -10.07 4.16
CA ARG A 99 -10.80 -9.59 2.91
C ARG A 99 -12.33 -9.73 2.94
N PRO A 100 -12.93 -10.86 3.37
CA PRO A 100 -14.38 -10.98 3.45
C PRO A 100 -15.02 -9.88 4.32
N LYS A 101 -14.50 -9.63 5.52
CA LYS A 101 -15.02 -8.54 6.38
C LYS A 101 -14.84 -7.16 5.74
N TYR A 102 -13.72 -6.94 5.06
CA TYR A 102 -13.47 -5.70 4.33
C TYR A 102 -14.50 -5.48 3.21
N ASP A 103 -14.78 -6.52 2.42
CA ASP A 103 -15.75 -6.46 1.32
C ASP A 103 -17.18 -6.25 1.82
N ASP A 104 -17.56 -6.87 2.95
CA ASP A 104 -18.84 -6.64 3.60
C ASP A 104 -19.00 -5.19 4.10
N LEU A 105 -17.94 -4.60 4.66
CA LEU A 105 -17.94 -3.19 5.04
C LEU A 105 -18.09 -2.29 3.82
N ARG A 106 -17.42 -2.60 2.71
CA ARG A 106 -17.56 -1.81 1.48
C ARG A 106 -18.99 -1.83 0.94
N LYS A 107 -19.65 -2.99 0.96
CA LYS A 107 -21.05 -3.12 0.57
C LYS A 107 -21.97 -2.33 1.49
N ARG A 108 -21.80 -2.49 2.81
CA ARG A 108 -22.60 -1.80 3.84
C ARG A 108 -22.56 -0.28 3.70
N TRP A 109 -21.41 0.27 3.28
CA TRP A 109 -21.19 1.70 3.13
C TRP A 109 -21.15 2.17 1.67
N HIS A 110 -21.61 1.34 0.73
CA HIS A 110 -21.70 1.65 -0.70
C HIS A 110 -20.38 2.15 -1.33
N ALA A 111 -19.25 1.67 -0.80
CA ALA A 111 -17.91 2.06 -1.24
C ALA A 111 -17.40 1.22 -2.42
N GLU A 112 -18.22 0.35 -3.00
CA GLU A 112 -17.84 -0.56 -4.10
C GLU A 112 -17.36 0.19 -5.35
N ALA A 113 -17.89 1.40 -5.59
CA ALA A 113 -17.46 2.27 -6.68
C ALA A 113 -16.10 2.94 -6.44
N LEU A 114 -15.56 2.90 -5.22
CA LEU A 114 -14.24 3.46 -4.89
C LEU A 114 -13.15 2.39 -5.08
N PRO A 115 -11.90 2.78 -5.37
CA PRO A 115 -10.81 1.81 -5.40
C PRO A 115 -10.69 1.00 -4.11
N SER A 116 -10.24 -0.25 -4.21
CA SER A 116 -9.93 -1.09 -3.07
C SER A 116 -8.71 -0.59 -2.31
N MET A 117 -8.50 -1.07 -1.09
CA MET A 117 -7.33 -0.72 -0.28
C MET A 117 -6.05 -1.12 -0.99
N TYR A 118 -6.01 -2.30 -1.59
CA TYR A 118 -4.88 -2.78 -2.38
C TYR A 118 -4.62 -1.87 -3.59
N GLU A 119 -5.66 -1.53 -4.36
CA GLU A 119 -5.54 -0.65 -5.53
C GLU A 119 -5.00 0.75 -5.18
N ARG A 120 -5.27 1.22 -3.95
CA ARG A 120 -4.77 2.51 -3.47
C ARG A 120 -3.29 2.52 -3.10
N VAL A 121 -2.77 1.39 -2.63
CA VAL A 121 -1.44 1.32 -2.00
C VAL A 121 -0.42 0.58 -2.87
N ARG A 122 -0.88 -0.24 -3.81
CA ARG A 122 -0.03 -0.93 -4.79
C ARG A 122 0.72 0.10 -5.62
N ARG A 123 2.01 -0.14 -5.84
CA ARG A 123 2.80 0.61 -6.83
C ARG A 123 2.76 -0.12 -8.16
N VAL A 124 2.23 0.53 -9.18
CA VAL A 124 2.27 0.07 -10.57
C VAL A 124 3.62 0.48 -11.15
N GLN A 125 4.47 -0.48 -11.51
CA GLN A 125 5.76 -0.18 -12.12
C GLN A 125 5.65 -0.12 -13.64
N THR A 126 6.48 0.71 -14.27
CA THR A 126 6.61 0.84 -15.74
C THR A 126 6.83 -0.49 -16.47
N GLN A 127 7.43 -1.49 -15.81
CA GLN A 127 7.62 -2.84 -16.35
C GLN A 127 6.33 -3.69 -16.35
N ASP A 128 5.43 -3.45 -15.39
CA ASP A 128 4.13 -4.12 -15.35
C ASP A 128 3.17 -3.49 -16.37
N ILE A 129 3.31 -2.19 -16.65
CA ILE A 129 2.59 -1.51 -17.74
C ILE A 129 2.94 -2.17 -19.09
N SER A 130 4.23 -2.41 -19.36
CA SER A 130 4.67 -3.03 -20.62
C SER A 130 4.35 -4.54 -20.71
N ARG A 131 4.23 -5.25 -19.57
CA ARG A 131 3.71 -6.63 -19.52
C ARG A 131 2.19 -6.71 -19.70
N GLU A 132 1.43 -5.80 -19.09
CA GLU A 132 -0.02 -5.69 -19.26
C GLU A 132 -0.41 -5.24 -20.67
N GLU A 133 0.38 -4.35 -21.29
CA GLU A 133 0.22 -3.95 -22.70
C GLU A 133 0.50 -5.11 -23.67
N GLY A 134 1.38 -6.05 -23.31
CA GLY A 134 1.69 -7.22 -24.12
C GLY A 134 0.72 -8.40 -23.97
N THR A 135 -0.15 -8.39 -22.95
CA THR A 135 -1.07 -9.50 -22.64
C THR A 135 -2.55 -9.16 -22.80
N ARG A 136 -2.91 -7.87 -22.90
CA ARG A 136 -4.25 -7.45 -23.30
C ARG A 136 -4.37 -7.42 -24.82
N GLU A 137 -5.04 -8.43 -25.39
CA GLU A 137 -5.71 -8.27 -26.69
C GLU A 137 -6.51 -6.94 -26.66
N PRO A 138 -6.48 -6.13 -27.75
CA PRO A 138 -7.12 -4.82 -27.78
C PRO A 138 -8.64 -4.97 -27.87
N GLN A 139 -9.27 -5.39 -26.77
CA GLN A 139 -10.71 -5.35 -26.63
C GLN A 139 -11.10 -3.90 -26.36
N GLY A 140 -11.58 -3.23 -27.41
CA GLY A 140 -11.83 -1.80 -27.46
C GLY A 140 -12.49 -1.27 -26.18
N GLN A 141 -11.78 -0.36 -25.51
CA GLN A 141 -12.31 0.36 -24.36
C GLN A 141 -13.67 0.93 -24.74
N THR A 142 -14.70 0.54 -24.01
CA THR A 142 -16.04 1.05 -24.28
C THR A 142 -16.01 2.54 -23.93
N TRP A 143 -16.54 3.40 -24.79
CA TRP A 143 -16.57 4.87 -24.63
C TRP A 143 -16.99 5.33 -23.22
N LYS A 144 -17.82 4.54 -22.54
CA LYS A 144 -18.25 4.74 -21.14
C LYS A 144 -17.08 4.61 -20.14
N GLU A 145 -16.20 3.65 -20.34
CA GLU A 145 -15.02 3.41 -19.50
C GLU A 145 -14.01 4.54 -19.66
N ALA A 146 -13.78 5.01 -20.89
CA ALA A 146 -12.90 6.15 -21.17
C ALA A 146 -13.38 7.46 -20.52
N VAL A 147 -14.70 7.70 -20.51
CA VAL A 147 -15.29 8.85 -19.84
C VAL A 147 -15.19 8.75 -18.31
N LEU A 148 -15.33 7.54 -17.75
CA LEU A 148 -15.21 7.29 -16.31
C LEU A 148 -13.76 7.24 -15.80
N THR A 149 -12.78 7.09 -16.68
CA THR A 149 -11.34 7.17 -16.34
C THR A 149 -10.78 8.59 -16.49
N THR A 150 -11.46 9.46 -17.23
CA THR A 150 -11.02 10.85 -17.45
C THR A 150 -11.45 11.75 -16.29
N TRP A 151 -10.48 12.45 -15.69
CA TRP A 151 -10.75 13.50 -14.71
C TRP A 151 -11.46 14.68 -15.39
N PRO A 152 -12.52 15.27 -14.82
CA PRO A 152 -13.09 15.05 -13.48
C PRO A 152 -14.33 14.13 -13.43
N LEU A 153 -14.81 13.66 -14.57
CA LEU A 153 -16.12 12.99 -14.70
C LEU A 153 -16.20 11.69 -13.87
N GLY A 154 -15.14 10.87 -13.92
CA GLY A 154 -15.04 9.66 -13.10
C GLY A 154 -15.07 9.93 -11.60
N GLY A 155 -14.42 11.00 -11.15
CA GLY A 155 -14.40 11.41 -9.75
C GLY A 155 -15.75 11.93 -9.27
N LEU A 156 -16.43 12.74 -10.08
CA LEU A 156 -17.77 13.26 -9.78
C LEU A 156 -18.81 12.13 -9.73
N TYR A 157 -18.78 11.19 -10.69
CA TYR A 157 -19.69 10.04 -10.71
C TYR A 157 -19.54 9.18 -9.44
N ARG A 158 -18.30 8.83 -9.07
CA ARG A 158 -18.03 8.03 -7.87
C ARG A 158 -18.46 8.75 -6.59
N THR A 159 -18.22 10.06 -6.51
CA THR A 159 -18.65 10.88 -5.36
C THR A 159 -20.17 10.95 -5.25
N TYR A 160 -20.85 11.20 -6.37
CA TYR A 160 -22.31 11.21 -6.43
C TYR A 160 -22.91 9.86 -6.00
N HIS A 161 -22.37 8.75 -6.49
CA HIS A 161 -22.85 7.40 -6.16
C HIS A 161 -22.68 7.05 -4.67
N VAL A 162 -21.67 7.61 -3.99
CA VAL A 162 -21.45 7.40 -2.56
C VAL A 162 -22.36 8.28 -1.70
N ILE A 163 -22.69 9.51 -2.14
CA ILE A 163 -23.44 10.48 -1.34
C ILE A 163 -24.96 10.34 -1.50
N PHE A 164 -25.44 10.05 -2.72
CA PHE A 164 -26.86 10.20 -3.07
C PHE A 164 -27.57 8.87 -3.33
N ARG A 165 -27.16 7.79 -2.68
CA ARG A 165 -27.82 6.49 -2.83
C ARG A 165 -27.90 5.70 -1.53
#